data_AF-A0A6L9UL56-F1
#
_entry.id   AF-A0A6L9UL56-F1
#
_cell.length_a   1.000
_cell.length_b   1.000
_cell.length_c   1.000
_cell.angle_alpha   90.00
_cell.angle_beta   90.00
_cell.angle_gamma   90.00
#
_symmetry.space_group_name_H-M   'P 1'
#
loop_
_entity.id
_entity.type
_entity.pdbx_description
1 polymer ?
#
loop_
_entity_poly.entity_id
_entity_poly.type
_entity_poly.pdbx_seq_one_letter_code
_entity_poly.pdbx_strand_id
1 'polypeptide(L)'
;PYTYRLMPELAESWEVLDNGATYRFHLRRDVPFQKTDWFTPTRKMNADDVVFTFQRIFDRNNPWHNVNGSNFPYFDSLQFADNVKSVRKLDNHTVEFRLAQPDASFLWHLATHYASVMSAEYARKLEKEDRQE
;
A
#
# COMPACT_ATOMS: atom_id res chain seq x y z
N PRO A 1 16.51 18.27 -16.51
CA PRO A 1 15.45 17.63 -17.34
C PRO A 1 14.65 16.62 -16.50
N TYR A 2 13.33 16.80 -16.39
CA TYR A 2 12.45 15.80 -15.76
C TYR A 2 12.41 14.56 -16.66
N THR A 3 12.84 13.41 -16.16
CA THR A 3 13.05 12.21 -16.98
C THR A 3 11.82 11.29 -17.04
N TYR A 4 10.72 11.61 -16.35
CA TYR A 4 9.51 10.76 -16.18
C TYR A 4 9.80 9.31 -15.77
N ARG A 5 11.02 9.03 -15.32
CA ARG A 5 11.45 7.72 -14.86
C ARG A 5 11.01 7.55 -13.42
N LEU A 6 10.42 6.40 -13.12
CA LEU A 6 10.14 6.00 -11.74
C LEU A 6 11.44 5.97 -10.94
N MET A 7 11.38 6.46 -9.71
CA MET A 7 12.50 6.49 -8.78
C MET A 7 12.16 5.66 -7.53
N PRO A 8 13.12 4.92 -6.96
CA PRO A 8 12.91 4.19 -5.72
C PRO A 8 12.64 5.11 -4.52
N GLU A 9 11.52 4.88 -3.84
CA GLU A 9 11.13 5.54 -2.59
C GLU A 9 11.01 4.49 -1.48
N LEU A 10 9.84 4.24 -0.88
CA LEU A 10 9.67 3.19 0.13
C LEU A 10 9.98 1.78 -0.41
N ALA A 11 9.77 1.56 -1.71
CA ALA A 11 10.32 0.41 -2.42
C ALA A 11 11.70 0.78 -2.98
N GLU A 12 12.74 0.03 -2.59
CA GLU A 12 14.10 0.22 -3.11
C GLU A 12 14.28 -0.37 -4.52
N SER A 13 13.48 -1.39 -4.85
CA SER A 13 13.41 -1.98 -6.18
C SER A 13 12.09 -2.73 -6.37
N TRP A 14 11.80 -3.10 -7.61
CA TRP A 14 10.64 -3.91 -7.95
C TRP A 14 10.91 -4.81 -9.16
N GLU A 15 10.16 -5.91 -9.23
CA GLU A 15 10.15 -6.86 -10.33
C GLU A 15 8.78 -6.85 -11.00
N VAL A 16 8.78 -6.97 -12.33
CA VAL A 16 7.57 -7.17 -13.13
C VAL A 16 7.60 -8.59 -13.66
N LEU A 17 6.64 -9.40 -13.24
CA LEU A 17 6.54 -10.84 -13.48
C LEU A 17 5.23 -11.15 -14.21
N ASP A 18 5.09 -12.39 -14.67
CA ASP A 18 3.87 -12.89 -15.32
C ASP A 18 3.35 -11.97 -16.44
N ASN A 19 4.27 -11.47 -17.28
CA ASN A 19 3.98 -10.52 -18.38
C ASN A 19 3.28 -9.23 -17.93
N GLY A 20 3.54 -8.75 -16.71
CA GLY A 20 2.94 -7.53 -16.17
C GLY A 20 1.68 -7.77 -15.34
N ALA A 21 1.36 -9.02 -15.01
CA ALA A 21 0.26 -9.35 -14.10
C ALA A 21 0.70 -9.49 -12.63
N THR A 22 2.00 -9.58 -12.35
CA THR A 22 2.52 -9.72 -10.98
C THR A 22 3.64 -8.71 -10.75
N TYR A 23 3.56 -7.97 -9.65
CA TYR A 23 4.56 -6.98 -9.24
C TYR A 23 5.09 -7.32 -7.86
N ARG A 24 6.41 -7.46 -7.72
CA ARG A 24 7.06 -7.70 -6.43
C ARG A 24 7.87 -6.48 -6.04
N PHE A 25 7.59 -5.91 -4.89
CA PHE A 25 8.30 -4.75 -4.35
C PHE A 25 9.21 -5.20 -3.21
N HIS A 26 10.47 -4.77 -3.29
CA HIS A 26 11.43 -4.90 -2.21
C HIS A 26 11.47 -3.58 -1.45
N LEU A 27 11.15 -3.62 -0.17
CA LEU A 27 10.95 -2.46 0.67
C LEU A 27 12.27 -2.04 1.33
N ARG A 28 12.50 -0.73 1.42
CA ARG A 28 13.60 -0.18 2.19
C ARG A 28 13.52 -0.64 3.63
N ARG A 29 14.67 -0.97 4.18
CA ARG A 29 14.84 -1.30 5.60
C ARG A 29 14.99 -0.02 6.42
N ASP A 30 14.74 -0.17 7.70
CA ASP A 30 15.04 0.85 8.70
C ASP A 30 14.30 2.19 8.59
N VAL A 31 13.15 2.21 7.90
CA VAL A 31 12.32 3.41 7.74
C VAL A 31 11.44 3.65 8.98
N PRO A 32 11.66 4.73 9.76
CA PRO A 32 10.83 5.03 10.92
C PRO A 32 9.49 5.66 10.51
N PHE A 33 8.44 5.37 11.28
CA PHE A 33 7.23 6.19 11.27
C PHE A 33 7.41 7.43 12.14
N GLN A 34 6.56 8.43 11.90
CA GLN A 34 6.51 9.63 12.73
C GLN A 34 6.09 9.30 14.16
N LYS A 35 6.67 10.01 15.12
CA LYS A 35 6.23 10.01 16.53
C LYS A 35 5.36 11.25 16.77
N THR A 36 4.20 11.05 17.36
CA THR A 36 3.25 12.11 17.77
C THR A 36 2.92 11.98 19.25
N ASP A 37 2.21 12.95 19.82
CA ASP A 37 1.79 12.91 21.23
C ASP A 37 0.83 11.74 21.54
N TRP A 38 0.08 11.28 20.53
CA TRP A 38 -0.89 10.19 20.65
C TRP A 38 -0.39 8.86 20.07
N PHE A 39 0.76 8.81 19.40
CA PHE A 39 1.30 7.59 18.83
C PHE A 39 2.83 7.56 18.84
N THR A 40 3.40 6.55 19.48
CA THR A 40 4.82 6.23 19.39
C THR A 40 4.98 4.86 18.74
N PRO A 41 5.56 4.76 17.53
CA PRO A 41 5.76 3.48 16.85
C PRO A 41 6.68 2.56 17.67
N THR A 42 6.33 1.28 17.79
CA THR A 42 7.19 0.27 18.44
C THR A 42 8.06 -0.48 17.45
N ARG A 43 7.77 -0.35 16.15
CA ARG A 43 8.54 -0.94 15.05
C ARG A 43 8.70 0.03 13.89
N LYS A 44 9.62 -0.33 12.98
CA LYS A 44 9.83 0.36 11.71
C LYS A 44 8.85 -0.13 10.63
N MET A 45 8.78 0.58 9.52
CA MET A 45 7.96 0.17 8.36
C MET A 45 8.37 -1.21 7.88
N ASN A 46 7.36 -2.03 7.56
CA ASN A 46 7.54 -3.35 6.98
C ASN A 46 6.39 -3.67 5.99
N ALA A 47 6.40 -4.87 5.44
CA ALA A 47 5.39 -5.33 4.50
C ALA A 47 3.95 -5.30 5.05
N ASP A 48 3.73 -5.39 6.36
CA ASP A 48 2.39 -5.33 6.95
C ASP A 48 1.74 -3.96 6.73
N ASP A 49 2.53 -2.88 6.68
CA ASP A 49 2.05 -1.51 6.46
C ASP A 49 1.57 -1.29 5.02
N VAL A 50 2.34 -1.81 4.06
CA VAL A 50 1.98 -1.77 2.64
C VAL A 50 0.73 -2.62 2.40
N VAL A 51 0.70 -3.86 2.90
CA VAL A 51 -0.45 -4.75 2.75
C VAL A 51 -1.71 -4.11 3.35
N PHE A 52 -1.63 -3.59 4.57
CA PHE A 52 -2.74 -2.86 5.21
C PHE A 52 -3.25 -1.70 4.35
N THR A 53 -2.32 -0.84 3.88
CA THR A 53 -2.66 0.36 3.10
C THR A 53 -3.46 0.00 1.86
N PHE A 54 -2.99 -0.97 1.08
CA PHE A 54 -3.65 -1.31 -0.17
C PHE A 54 -4.87 -2.20 0.02
N GLN A 55 -4.88 -3.11 1.01
CA GLN A 55 -6.08 -3.89 1.35
C GLN A 55 -7.25 -3.00 1.75
N ARG A 56 -6.99 -1.92 2.51
CA ARG A 56 -8.02 -0.91 2.81
C ARG A 56 -8.66 -0.33 1.54
N ILE A 57 -7.91 -0.20 0.45
CA ILE A 57 -8.37 0.39 -0.81
C ILE A 57 -9.17 -0.63 -1.63
N PHE A 58 -8.63 -1.83 -1.88
CA PHE A 58 -9.22 -2.77 -2.85
C PHE A 58 -10.22 -3.76 -2.23
N ASP A 59 -10.06 -4.12 -0.95
CA ASP A 59 -10.96 -5.06 -0.28
C ASP A 59 -12.10 -4.33 0.40
N ARG A 60 -13.28 -4.34 -0.24
CA ARG A 60 -14.50 -3.69 0.26
C ARG A 60 -15.00 -4.26 1.59
N ASN A 61 -14.57 -5.46 1.96
CA ASN A 61 -14.91 -6.09 3.24
C ASN A 61 -13.91 -5.75 4.36
N ASN A 62 -12.82 -5.05 4.06
CA ASN A 62 -11.85 -4.64 5.06
C ASN A 62 -12.50 -3.66 6.06
N PRO A 63 -12.35 -3.85 7.39
CA PRO A 63 -12.91 -2.94 8.39
C PRO A 63 -12.53 -1.47 8.18
N TRP A 64 -11.33 -1.23 7.64
CA TRP A 64 -10.81 0.12 7.36
C TRP A 64 -11.29 0.70 6.04
N HIS A 65 -11.88 -0.09 5.15
CA HIS A 65 -12.38 0.40 3.86
C HIS A 65 -13.44 1.49 4.08
N ASN A 66 -14.35 1.27 5.03
CA ASN A 66 -15.46 2.19 5.29
C ASN A 66 -15.14 3.35 6.24
N VAL A 67 -13.96 3.33 6.86
CA VAL A 67 -13.50 4.41 7.73
C VAL A 67 -13.23 5.64 6.87
N ASN A 68 -13.82 6.78 7.25
CA ASN A 68 -13.84 8.05 6.49
C ASN A 68 -14.58 8.02 5.15
N GLY A 69 -15.65 7.23 5.05
CA GLY A 69 -16.64 7.38 3.98
C GLY A 69 -16.37 6.58 2.72
N SER A 70 -15.52 5.55 2.80
CA SER A 70 -15.34 4.52 1.74
C SER A 70 -14.95 5.06 0.35
N ASN A 71 -14.42 6.28 0.27
CA ASN A 71 -14.23 6.94 -1.01
C ASN A 71 -12.73 7.05 -1.32
N PHE A 72 -12.30 6.36 -2.38
CA PHE A 72 -10.93 6.44 -2.89
C PHE A 72 -10.98 6.92 -4.34
N PRO A 73 -11.41 8.19 -4.63
CA PRO A 73 -11.80 8.61 -5.98
C PRO A 73 -10.77 8.31 -7.07
N TYR A 74 -9.48 8.48 -6.75
CA TYR A 74 -8.40 8.16 -7.66
C TYR A 74 -8.39 6.68 -8.01
N PHE A 75 -8.40 5.79 -7.01
CA PHE A 75 -8.37 4.34 -7.21
C PHE A 75 -9.69 3.80 -7.78
N ASP A 76 -10.82 4.41 -7.42
CA ASP A 76 -12.14 4.08 -7.98
C ASP A 76 -12.19 4.40 -9.48
N SER A 77 -11.65 5.55 -9.91
CA SER A 77 -11.59 5.91 -11.34
C SER A 77 -10.69 5.00 -12.17
N LEU A 78 -9.71 4.35 -11.53
CA LEU A 78 -8.85 3.34 -12.14
C LEU A 78 -9.44 1.92 -12.09
N GLN A 79 -10.62 1.75 -11.46
CA GLN A 79 -11.20 0.44 -11.17
C GLN A 79 -10.20 -0.47 -10.44
N PHE A 80 -9.40 0.11 -9.54
CA PHE A 80 -8.28 -0.58 -8.89
C PHE A 80 -8.73 -1.81 -8.12
N ALA A 81 -9.90 -1.75 -7.48
CA ALA A 81 -10.51 -2.87 -6.77
C ALA A 81 -10.85 -4.06 -7.68
N ASP A 82 -11.21 -3.80 -8.93
CA ASP A 82 -11.52 -4.86 -9.90
C ASP A 82 -10.25 -5.43 -10.53
N ASN A 83 -9.18 -4.63 -10.62
CA ASN A 83 -7.91 -5.05 -11.21
C ASN A 83 -6.97 -5.74 -10.20
N VAL A 84 -6.92 -5.35 -8.92
CA VAL A 84 -6.02 -5.99 -7.94
C VAL A 84 -6.67 -7.22 -7.33
N LYS A 85 -6.17 -8.41 -7.69
CA LYS A 85 -6.64 -9.69 -7.14
C LYS A 85 -6.12 -9.97 -5.73
N SER A 86 -4.88 -9.61 -5.45
CA SER A 86 -4.30 -9.82 -4.14
C SER A 86 -3.10 -8.93 -3.88
N VAL A 87 -2.94 -8.52 -2.62
CA VAL A 87 -1.72 -7.93 -2.08
C VAL A 87 -1.26 -8.80 -0.93
N ARG A 88 -0.06 -9.39 -1.07
CA ARG A 88 0.45 -10.39 -0.14
C ARG A 88 1.82 -10.01 0.38
N LYS A 89 2.02 -10.22 1.67
CA LYS A 89 3.33 -10.26 2.30
C LYS A 89 4.02 -11.57 1.91
N LEU A 90 5.17 -11.50 1.24
CA LEU A 90 6.03 -12.66 1.02
C LEU A 90 7.01 -12.84 2.20
N ASP A 91 7.54 -11.73 2.69
CA ASP A 91 8.32 -11.64 3.92
C ASP A 91 8.23 -10.22 4.51
N ASN A 92 9.01 -9.90 5.55
CA ASN A 92 8.94 -8.60 6.22
C ASN A 92 9.27 -7.39 5.32
N HIS A 93 9.98 -7.56 4.21
CA HIS A 93 10.37 -6.47 3.31
C HIS A 93 10.06 -6.78 1.85
N THR A 94 9.21 -7.76 1.57
CA THR A 94 8.79 -8.08 0.21
C THR A 94 7.28 -8.23 0.13
N VAL A 95 6.68 -7.47 -0.77
CA VAL A 95 5.23 -7.46 -1.02
C VAL A 95 4.97 -7.80 -2.48
N GLU A 96 3.97 -8.63 -2.73
CA GLU A 96 3.54 -9.01 -4.07
C GLU A 96 2.11 -8.54 -4.33
N PHE A 97 1.94 -7.84 -5.45
CA PHE A 97 0.64 -7.51 -6.03
C PHE A 97 0.39 -8.45 -7.20
N ARG A 98 -0.80 -9.05 -7.23
CA ARG A 98 -1.28 -9.83 -8.38
C ARG A 98 -2.50 -9.14 -8.97
N LEU A 99 -2.46 -8.92 -10.28
CA LEU A 99 -3.49 -8.24 -11.03
C LEU A 99 -4.42 -9.23 -11.74
N ALA A 100 -5.60 -8.76 -12.10
CA ALA A 100 -6.58 -9.53 -12.82
C ALA A 100 -6.16 -9.74 -14.28
N GLN A 101 -5.55 -8.71 -14.85
CA GLN A 101 -4.97 -8.66 -16.19
C GLN A 101 -3.64 -7.88 -16.13
N PRO A 102 -2.72 -8.06 -17.09
CA PRO A 102 -1.53 -7.23 -17.19
C PRO A 102 -1.86 -5.74 -17.30
N ASP A 103 -1.18 -4.90 -16.52
CA ASP A 103 -1.36 -3.44 -16.54
C ASP A 103 -0.01 -2.72 -16.50
N ALA A 104 0.47 -2.28 -17.66
CA ALA A 104 1.74 -1.58 -17.80
C ALA A 104 1.79 -0.24 -17.02
N SER A 105 0.64 0.36 -16.71
CA SER A 105 0.52 1.63 -16.00
C SER A 105 0.50 1.46 -14.48
N PHE A 106 0.44 0.23 -13.96
CA PHE A 106 0.26 -0.05 -12.54
C PHE A 106 1.27 0.66 -11.64
N LEU A 107 2.56 0.63 -11.99
CA LEU A 107 3.61 1.31 -11.20
C LEU A 107 3.43 2.84 -11.16
N TRP A 108 2.83 3.44 -12.19
CA TRP A 108 2.58 4.88 -12.26
C TRP A 108 1.41 5.27 -11.38
N HIS A 109 0.38 4.42 -11.28
CA HIS A 109 -0.71 4.60 -10.32
C HIS A 109 -0.17 4.62 -8.88
N LEU A 110 0.78 3.74 -8.56
CA LEU A 110 1.44 3.68 -7.25
C LEU A 110 2.46 4.80 -6.99
N ALA A 111 2.90 5.51 -8.03
CA ALA A 111 3.82 6.65 -7.88
C ALA A 111 3.09 7.97 -7.58
N THR A 112 1.76 7.97 -7.49
CA THR A 112 0.99 9.15 -7.12
C THR A 112 0.95 9.35 -5.60
N HIS A 113 0.71 10.59 -5.17
CA HIS A 113 0.57 10.92 -3.75
C HIS A 113 -0.61 10.19 -3.07
N TYR A 114 -1.59 9.70 -3.83
CA TYR A 114 -2.72 8.92 -3.32
C TYR A 114 -2.29 7.54 -2.80
N ALA A 115 -1.16 7.00 -3.26
CA ALA A 115 -0.64 5.68 -2.88
C ALA A 115 0.32 5.72 -1.67
N SER A 116 0.14 6.67 -0.76
CA SER A 116 0.98 6.84 0.42
C SER A 116 0.79 5.69 1.43
N VAL A 117 1.90 5.12 1.93
CA VAL A 117 1.88 4.01 2.90
C VAL A 117 1.52 4.51 4.30
N MET A 118 0.52 3.86 4.90
CA MET A 118 0.00 4.15 6.23
C MET A 118 0.52 3.15 7.28
N SER A 119 0.56 3.57 8.55
CA SER A 119 1.00 2.69 9.64
C SER A 119 -0.10 1.69 10.04
N ALA A 120 0.13 0.40 9.78
CA ALA A 120 -0.76 -0.66 10.24
C ALA A 120 -0.71 -0.86 11.76
N GLU A 121 0.37 -0.43 12.41
CA GLU A 121 0.48 -0.44 13.86
C GLU A 121 -0.44 0.60 14.49
N TYR A 122 -0.46 1.81 13.93
CA TYR A 122 -1.33 2.88 14.43
C TYR A 122 -2.80 2.54 14.22
N ALA A 123 -3.16 2.01 13.04
CA ALA A 123 -4.51 1.54 12.77
C ALA A 123 -4.97 0.50 13.81
N ARG A 124 -4.14 -0.52 14.09
CA ARG A 124 -4.47 -1.52 15.13
C ARG A 124 -4.60 -0.94 16.54
N LYS A 125 -3.88 0.13 16.86
CA LYS A 125 -4.06 0.84 18.14
C LYS A 125 -5.45 1.49 18.19
N LEU A 126 -5.82 2.22 17.13
CA LEU A 126 -7.12 2.88 17.05
C LEU A 126 -8.30 1.89 17.09
N GLU A 127 -8.17 0.75 16.41
CA GLU A 127 -9.18 -0.33 16.43
C GLU A 127 -9.38 -0.89 17.86
N LYS A 128 -8.29 -1.09 18.61
CA LYS A 128 -8.39 -1.54 20.02
C LYS A 128 -9.02 -0.50 20.95
N GLU A 129 -8.97 0.77 20.58
CA GLU A 129 -9.53 1.88 21.33
C GLU A 129 -10.95 2.26 20.86
N ASP A 130 -11.50 1.55 19.87
CA ASP A 130 -12.79 1.85 19.23
C ASP A 130 -12.84 3.27 18.63
N ARG A 131 -11.71 3.72 18.07
CA ARG A 131 -11.52 5.06 17.46
C ARG A 131 -11.06 4.98 16.02
N GLN A 132 -11.69 4.11 15.23
CA GLN A 132 -11.38 4.02 13.80
C GLN A 132 -11.79 5.33 13.11
N GLU A 133 -10.79 6.08 12.65
CA GLU A 133 -10.91 7.39 12.01
C GLU A 133 -9.86 7.57 10.90
#